data_AF-A0A5C3Q643-F1
#
_entry.id   AF-A0A5C3Q643-F1
#
_cell.length_a   1.000
_cell.length_b   1.000
_cell.length_c   1.000
_cell.angle_alpha   90.00
_cell.angle_beta   90.00
_cell.angle_gamma   90.00
#
_symmetry.space_group_name_H-M   'P 1'
#
loop_
_entity.id
_entity.type
_entity.pdbx_description
1 polymer ?
#
loop_
_entity_poly.entity_id
_entity_poly.type
_entity_poly.pdbx_seq_one_letter_code
_entity_poly.pdbx_strand_id
1 'polypeptide(L)'
;MSVPDTPDEVVVSENSTLLISSSEVHLTESASVLEILFPFMYRRPQPKVKKWEFSVLLALAEAAEKYEVFPAMQVCQLIMARYVEQHPLQLLDYAGKHGCAKLAAITASNTAGFEAEKVQESLTRTKPWQRGVCQAIGPNAGEQGVRF
;
A
#
# COMPACT_ATOMS: atom_id res chain seq x y z
N MET A 1 -42.49 46.98 -50.30
CA MET A 1 -43.66 46.08 -50.09
C MET A 1 -43.19 44.68 -50.46
N SER A 2 -43.04 43.70 -49.58
CA SER A 2 -43.32 43.59 -48.16
C SER A 2 -42.42 42.47 -47.60
N VAL A 3 -41.97 42.64 -46.36
CA VAL A 3 -41.26 41.64 -45.53
C VAL A 3 -42.22 40.49 -45.18
N PRO A 4 -41.69 39.27 -44.96
CA PRO A 4 -41.96 38.57 -43.69
C PRO A 4 -40.67 37.90 -43.17
N ASP A 5 -40.21 38.22 -41.95
CA ASP A 5 -40.60 37.71 -40.63
C ASP A 5 -39.52 36.75 -40.10
N THR A 6 -38.84 37.20 -39.05
CA THR A 6 -38.23 36.37 -37.99
C THR A 6 -39.06 36.65 -36.73
N PRO A 7 -39.04 35.81 -35.65
CA PRO A 7 -38.18 34.67 -35.33
C PRO A 7 -38.96 33.45 -34.76
N ASP A 8 -38.28 32.34 -34.49
CA ASP A 8 -38.33 31.58 -33.21
C ASP A 8 -37.70 30.17 -33.35
N GLU A 9 -36.79 29.87 -32.40
CA GLU A 9 -36.29 28.56 -31.91
C GLU A 9 -35.84 27.49 -32.93
N VAL A 10 -34.69 26.83 -32.80
CA VAL A 10 -34.22 26.10 -31.62
C VAL A 10 -32.70 26.10 -31.59
N VAL A 11 -32.16 26.54 -30.45
CA VAL A 11 -30.81 26.27 -29.98
C VAL A 11 -30.64 24.75 -29.89
N VAL A 12 -29.88 24.13 -30.79
CA VAL A 12 -29.34 22.79 -30.53
C VAL A 12 -27.95 22.97 -29.96
N SER A 13 -27.96 23.12 -28.63
CA SER A 13 -26.95 22.78 -27.64
C SER A 13 -25.61 22.32 -28.22
N GLU A 14 -24.59 23.10 -27.92
CA GLU A 14 -23.20 22.70 -27.89
C GLU A 14 -23.08 21.29 -27.30
N ASN A 15 -22.61 20.33 -28.10
CA ASN A 15 -22.18 19.04 -27.60
C ASN A 15 -21.02 19.31 -26.65
N SER A 16 -21.36 19.35 -25.36
CA SER A 16 -20.46 19.48 -24.23
C SER A 16 -19.32 18.47 -24.39
N THR A 17 -18.23 18.94 -24.97
CA THR A 17 -16.98 18.22 -25.02
C THR A 17 -16.49 18.28 -23.58
N LEU A 18 -16.80 17.25 -22.80
CA LEU A 18 -16.26 17.13 -21.45
C LEU A 18 -14.74 17.14 -21.61
N LEU A 19 -14.14 18.29 -21.31
CA LEU A 19 -12.72 18.43 -21.09
C LEU A 19 -12.42 17.63 -19.82
N ILE A 20 -12.32 16.31 -19.97
CA ILE A 20 -11.55 15.50 -19.05
C ILE A 20 -10.13 15.97 -19.32
N SER A 21 -9.68 16.99 -18.58
CA SER A 21 -8.27 17.32 -18.49
C SER A 21 -7.60 16.04 -18.02
N SER A 22 -7.03 15.28 -18.97
CA SER A 22 -6.25 14.10 -18.68
C SER A 22 -4.98 14.59 -17.98
N SER A 23 -5.09 14.81 -16.68
CA SER A 23 -3.93 15.02 -15.83
C SER A 23 -3.24 13.67 -15.77
N GLU A 24 -2.24 13.50 -16.63
CA GLU A 24 -1.38 12.32 -16.62
C GLU A 24 -0.73 12.21 -15.22
N VAL A 25 -0.98 11.09 -14.55
CA VAL A 25 -0.39 10.80 -13.24
C VAL A 25 0.84 9.94 -13.47
N HIS A 26 2.02 10.50 -13.27
CA HIS A 26 3.27 9.75 -13.30
C HIS A 26 3.44 8.95 -12.01
N LEU A 27 3.47 7.62 -12.14
CA LEU A 27 3.74 6.69 -11.04
C LEU A 27 5.23 6.31 -11.05
N THR A 28 5.82 6.18 -9.88
CA THR A 28 7.25 5.84 -9.70
C THR A 28 7.50 4.34 -9.70
N GLU A 29 6.44 3.57 -9.53
CA GLU A 29 6.40 2.13 -9.40
C GLU A 29 6.45 1.46 -10.77
N SER A 30 6.98 0.23 -10.83
CA SER A 30 7.00 -0.52 -12.07
C SER A 30 5.59 -0.97 -12.48
N ALA A 31 5.37 -1.09 -13.79
CA ALA A 31 4.09 -1.58 -14.33
C ALA A 31 3.70 -2.94 -13.72
N SER A 32 4.65 -3.84 -13.55
CA SER A 32 4.40 -5.17 -12.96
C SER A 32 3.90 -5.10 -11.51
N VAL A 33 4.35 -4.14 -10.72
CA VAL A 33 3.87 -3.94 -9.33
C VAL A 33 2.44 -3.39 -9.36
N LEU A 34 2.18 -2.40 -10.20
CA LEU A 34 0.87 -1.75 -10.30
C LEU A 34 -0.21 -2.69 -10.84
N GLU A 35 0.14 -3.56 -11.79
CA GLU A 35 -0.74 -4.62 -12.28
C GLU A 35 -1.21 -5.57 -11.18
N ILE A 36 -0.37 -5.80 -10.17
CA ILE A 36 -0.73 -6.64 -9.01
C ILE A 36 -1.50 -5.83 -7.98
N LEU A 37 -1.14 -4.55 -7.77
CA LEU A 37 -1.75 -3.69 -6.76
C LEU A 37 -3.19 -3.27 -7.10
N PHE A 38 -3.43 -2.85 -8.34
CA PHE A 38 -4.72 -2.33 -8.77
C PHE A 38 -5.91 -3.30 -8.58
N PRO A 39 -5.78 -4.61 -8.83
CA PRO A 39 -6.83 -5.57 -8.49
C PRO A 39 -7.28 -5.55 -7.02
N PHE A 40 -6.40 -5.18 -6.08
CA PHE A 40 -6.79 -5.03 -4.66
C PHE A 40 -7.64 -3.78 -4.40
N MET A 41 -7.54 -2.76 -5.25
CA MET A 41 -8.27 -1.49 -5.12
C MET A 41 -9.65 -1.54 -5.78
N TYR A 42 -9.78 -2.32 -6.85
CA TYR A 42 -11.03 -2.44 -7.59
C TYR A 42 -11.98 -3.47 -6.96
N ARG A 43 -13.28 -3.34 -7.24
CA ARG A 43 -14.29 -4.36 -6.93
C ARG A 43 -14.15 -5.57 -7.85
N ARG A 44 -13.04 -6.29 -7.71
CA ARG A 44 -12.72 -7.52 -8.43
C ARG A 44 -12.35 -8.60 -7.41
N PRO A 45 -12.44 -9.89 -7.78
CA PRO A 45 -11.91 -10.95 -6.95
C PRO A 45 -10.44 -10.69 -6.63
N GLN A 46 -10.07 -10.84 -5.36
CA GLN A 46 -8.70 -10.67 -4.89
C GLN A 46 -7.76 -11.56 -5.74
N PRO A 47 -6.62 -11.01 -6.21
CA PRO A 47 -5.69 -11.79 -7.00
C PRO A 47 -5.18 -12.97 -6.17
N LYS A 48 -5.08 -14.15 -6.78
CA LYS A 48 -4.54 -15.32 -6.10
C LYS A 48 -3.09 -15.04 -5.71
N VAL A 49 -2.75 -15.39 -4.47
CA VAL A 49 -1.38 -15.34 -3.96
C VAL A 49 -0.51 -16.27 -4.82
N LYS A 50 0.31 -15.68 -5.68
CA LYS A 50 1.32 -16.40 -6.47
C LYS A 50 2.65 -16.37 -5.71
N LYS A 51 3.55 -17.29 -6.04
CA LYS A 51 4.97 -17.17 -5.65
C LYS A 51 5.56 -16.01 -6.46
N TRP A 52 5.54 -14.81 -5.87
CA TRP A 52 6.23 -13.66 -6.45
C TRP A 52 7.71 -13.74 -6.14
N GLU A 53 8.51 -13.15 -7.02
CA GLU A 53 9.93 -12.93 -6.74
C GLU A 53 10.03 -11.89 -5.60
N PHE A 54 11.04 -12.03 -4.74
CA PHE A 54 11.13 -11.27 -3.50
C PHE A 54 11.20 -9.76 -3.75
N SER A 55 11.92 -9.32 -4.79
CA SER A 55 12.01 -7.91 -5.14
C SER A 55 10.65 -7.31 -5.54
N VAL A 56 9.84 -8.07 -6.29
CA VAL A 56 8.47 -7.67 -6.66
C VAL A 56 7.55 -7.61 -5.44
N LEU A 57 7.65 -8.59 -4.54
CA LEU A 57 6.86 -8.61 -3.30
C LEU A 57 7.21 -7.41 -2.40
N LEU A 58 8.50 -7.09 -2.25
CA LEU A 58 8.96 -5.96 -1.46
C LEU A 58 8.51 -4.63 -2.07
N ALA A 59 8.66 -4.46 -3.38
CA ALA A 59 8.18 -3.27 -4.08
C ALA A 59 6.66 -3.11 -4.04
N LEU A 60 5.91 -4.22 -4.12
CA LEU A 60 4.46 -4.24 -3.97
C LEU A 60 4.04 -3.81 -2.57
N ALA A 61 4.74 -4.29 -1.54
CA ALA A 61 4.44 -3.92 -0.16
C ALA A 61 4.73 -2.43 0.09
N GLU A 62 5.87 -1.92 -0.38
CA GLU A 62 6.19 -0.49 -0.32
C GLU A 62 5.14 0.37 -1.06
N ALA A 63 4.66 -0.07 -2.22
CA ALA A 63 3.58 0.60 -2.94
C ALA A 63 2.25 0.51 -2.18
N ALA A 64 1.92 -0.65 -1.60
CA ALA A 64 0.70 -0.84 -0.83
C ALA A 64 0.67 0.03 0.42
N GLU A 65 1.80 0.22 1.10
CA GLU A 65 1.94 1.14 2.24
C GLU A 65 1.83 2.61 1.77
N LYS A 66 2.51 2.98 0.68
CA LYS A 66 2.48 4.33 0.10
C LYS A 66 1.06 4.77 -0.30
N TYR A 67 0.29 3.86 -0.88
CA TYR A 67 -1.08 4.11 -1.34
C TYR A 67 -2.16 3.65 -0.34
N GLU A 68 -1.76 3.19 0.85
CA GLU A 68 -2.65 2.74 1.93
C GLU A 68 -3.66 1.67 1.48
N VAL A 69 -3.23 0.74 0.64
CA VAL A 69 -4.05 -0.36 0.14
C VAL A 69 -4.06 -1.49 1.18
N PHE A 70 -4.85 -1.31 2.25
CA PHE A 70 -4.91 -2.23 3.39
C PHE A 70 -5.05 -3.72 3.06
N PRO A 71 -5.88 -4.14 2.08
CA PRO A 71 -5.97 -5.56 1.72
C PRO A 71 -4.64 -6.11 1.17
N ALA A 72 -3.93 -5.32 0.36
CA ALA A 72 -2.65 -5.69 -0.21
C ALA A 72 -1.56 -5.74 0.87
N MET A 73 -1.55 -4.78 1.81
CA MET A 73 -0.60 -4.74 2.94
C MET A 73 -0.65 -6.05 3.74
N GLN A 74 -1.86 -6.50 4.13
CA GLN A 74 -2.04 -7.74 4.91
C GLN A 74 -1.59 -8.99 4.15
N VAL A 75 -1.90 -9.05 2.85
CA VAL A 75 -1.47 -10.18 2.00
C VAL A 75 0.04 -10.19 1.82
N CYS A 76 0.67 -9.03 1.61
CA CYS A 76 2.12 -8.93 1.48
C CYS A 76 2.83 -9.37 2.75
N GLN A 77 2.40 -8.88 3.92
CA GLN A 77 2.97 -9.28 5.22
C GLN A 77 2.89 -10.80 5.45
N LEU A 78 1.76 -11.42 5.09
CA LEU A 78 1.57 -12.88 5.20
C LEU A 78 2.53 -13.66 4.30
N ILE A 79 2.74 -13.18 3.07
CA ILE A 79 3.65 -13.84 2.12
C ILE A 79 5.11 -13.63 2.54
N MET A 80 5.46 -12.42 2.95
CA MET A 80 6.81 -12.06 3.41
C MET A 80 7.30 -12.93 4.56
N ALA A 81 6.40 -13.34 5.46
CA ALA A 81 6.73 -14.27 6.55
C ALA A 81 7.37 -15.59 6.05
N ARG A 82 7.13 -15.99 4.79
CA ARG A 82 7.72 -17.20 4.18
C ARG A 82 9.14 -16.97 3.63
N TYR A 83 9.56 -15.72 3.45
CA TYR A 83 10.87 -15.35 2.93
C TYR A 83 11.84 -14.92 4.03
N VAL A 84 11.44 -15.02 5.30
CA VAL A 84 12.24 -14.59 6.45
C VAL A 84 13.59 -15.30 6.51
N GLU A 85 13.64 -16.60 6.21
CA GLU A 85 14.90 -17.36 6.23
C GLU A 85 15.86 -16.93 5.10
N GLN A 86 15.32 -16.48 3.97
CA GLN A 86 16.09 -16.12 2.78
C GLN A 86 16.58 -14.67 2.84
N HIS A 87 15.72 -13.76 3.30
CA HIS A 87 15.96 -12.31 3.28
C HIS A 87 15.67 -11.63 4.62
N PRO A 88 16.27 -12.08 5.74
CA PRO A 88 15.91 -11.62 7.08
C PRO A 88 16.20 -10.13 7.31
N LEU A 89 17.33 -9.61 6.79
CA LEU A 89 17.72 -8.21 6.98
C LEU A 89 16.81 -7.23 6.22
N GLN A 90 16.47 -7.55 4.97
CA GLN A 90 15.60 -6.69 4.15
C GLN A 90 14.18 -6.64 4.72
N LEU A 91 13.68 -7.76 5.24
CA LEU A 91 12.38 -7.83 5.89
C LEU A 91 12.37 -7.14 7.25
N LEU A 92 13.47 -7.20 8.00
CA LEU A 92 13.61 -6.47 9.26
C LEU A 92 13.61 -4.95 9.02
N ASP A 93 14.32 -4.48 7.99
CA ASP A 93 14.29 -3.08 7.56
C ASP A 93 12.89 -2.64 7.13
N TYR A 94 12.20 -3.42 6.27
CA TYR A 94 10.80 -3.17 5.92
C TYR A 94 9.89 -3.11 7.15
N ALA A 95 9.99 -4.09 8.05
CA ALA A 95 9.15 -4.16 9.24
C ALA A 95 9.42 -3.00 10.22
N GLY A 96 10.67 -2.57 10.33
CA GLY A 96 11.07 -1.39 11.11
C GLY A 96 10.53 -0.09 10.50
N LYS A 97 10.55 0.04 9.17
CA LYS A 97 10.03 1.22 8.45
C LYS A 97 8.51 1.37 8.59
N HIS A 98 7.76 0.27 8.47
CA HIS A 98 6.30 0.28 8.41
C HIS A 98 5.63 -0.16 9.72
N GLY A 99 6.38 -0.36 10.79
CA GLY A 99 5.84 -0.70 12.12
C GLY A 99 5.17 -2.08 12.20
N CYS A 100 5.58 -3.03 11.36
CA CYS A 100 4.98 -4.36 11.29
C CYS A 100 5.49 -5.27 12.43
N ALA A 101 4.99 -5.09 13.65
CA ALA A 101 5.49 -5.78 14.86
C ALA A 101 5.55 -7.31 14.75
N LYS A 102 4.54 -7.94 14.13
CA LYS A 102 4.51 -9.41 13.95
C LYS A 102 5.63 -9.88 13.02
N LEU A 103 5.82 -9.20 11.89
CA LEU A 103 6.87 -9.53 10.94
C LEU A 103 8.24 -9.28 11.57
N ALA A 104 8.40 -8.12 12.22
CA ALA A 104 9.62 -7.73 12.92
C ALA A 104 10.06 -8.78 13.95
N ALA A 105 9.14 -9.29 14.78
CA ALA A 105 9.44 -10.32 15.78
C ALA A 105 9.94 -11.62 15.13
N ILE A 106 9.27 -12.08 14.06
CA ILE A 106 9.66 -13.30 13.34
C ILE A 106 11.03 -13.12 12.68
N THR A 107 11.30 -11.97 12.04
CA THR A 107 12.61 -11.66 11.46
C THR A 107 13.70 -11.45 12.51
N ALA A 108 13.38 -10.87 13.66
CA ALA A 108 14.34 -10.62 14.73
C ALA A 108 14.95 -11.93 15.24
N SER A 109 14.11 -12.97 15.44
CA SER A 109 14.61 -14.30 15.83
C SER A 109 15.56 -14.91 14.79
N ASN A 110 15.33 -14.66 13.50
CA ASN A 110 16.19 -15.15 12.42
C ASN A 110 17.44 -14.30 12.19
N THR A 111 17.47 -13.05 12.67
CA THR A 111 18.63 -12.15 12.55
C THR A 111 19.60 -12.25 13.74
N ALA A 112 19.27 -13.00 14.79
CA ALA A 112 20.08 -13.12 16.01
C ALA A 112 21.50 -13.68 15.78
N GLY A 113 21.73 -14.37 14.65
CA GLY A 113 23.05 -14.90 14.29
C GLY A 113 23.94 -13.95 13.47
N PHE A 114 23.49 -12.73 13.18
CA PHE A 114 24.26 -11.76 12.39
C PHE A 114 24.99 -10.75 13.28
N GLU A 115 26.14 -10.27 12.81
CA GLU A 115 26.88 -9.17 13.46
C GLU A 115 26.03 -7.90 13.55
N ALA A 116 26.05 -7.28 14.74
CA ALA A 116 25.25 -6.09 15.03
C ALA A 116 25.56 -4.92 14.08
N GLU A 117 26.81 -4.80 13.62
CA GLU A 117 27.22 -3.76 12.67
C GLU A 117 26.50 -3.89 11.33
N LYS A 118 26.39 -5.11 10.81
CA LYS A 118 25.70 -5.39 9.54
C LYS A 118 24.20 -5.13 9.64
N VAL A 119 23.61 -5.49 10.79
CA VAL A 119 22.20 -5.20 11.08
C VAL A 119 21.99 -3.69 11.16
N GLN A 120 22.86 -2.98 11.89
CA GLN A 120 22.77 -1.54 12.05
C GLN A 120 22.97 -0.80 10.72
N GLU A 121 23.92 -1.21 9.88
CA GLU A 121 24.11 -0.63 8.55
C GLU A 121 22.82 -0.72 7.71
N SER A 122 22.14 -1.87 7.74
CA SER A 122 20.88 -2.04 7.02
C SER A 122 19.74 -1.16 7.54
N LEU A 123 19.73 -0.85 8.84
CA LEU A 123 18.67 -0.09 9.52
C LEU A 123 18.91 1.42 9.59
N THR A 124 20.15 1.91 9.36
CA THR A 124 20.53 3.33 9.51
C THR A 124 19.78 4.31 8.58
N ARG A 125 18.94 3.80 7.68
CA ARG A 125 18.10 4.58 6.75
C ARG A 125 16.65 4.75 7.21
N THR A 126 16.35 4.59 8.50
CA THR A 126 14.98 4.78 9.00
C THR A 126 14.67 6.27 9.09
N LYS A 127 13.93 6.81 8.10
CA LYS A 127 13.21 8.07 8.32
C LYS A 127 12.16 7.81 9.41
N PRO A 128 12.06 8.65 10.45
CA PRO A 128 11.07 8.45 11.51
C PRO A 128 9.67 8.48 10.89
N TRP A 129 8.92 7.39 11.03
CA TRP A 129 7.54 7.33 10.59
C TRP A 129 6.68 8.18 11.53
N GLN A 130 6.09 9.24 11.00
CA GLN A 130 5.01 9.99 11.63
C GLN A 130 3.70 9.30 11.24
N ARG A 131 3.21 8.40 12.09
CA ARG A 131 1.78 8.21 12.34
C ARG A 131 1.57 7.38 13.61
N GLY A 132 0.87 7.98 14.58
CA GLY A 132 0.23 7.21 15.64
C GLY A 132 -0.84 6.31 15.04
N VAL A 133 -1.26 5.29 15.79
CA VAL A 133 -2.09 4.15 15.37
C VAL A 133 -1.21 3.05 14.76
N CYS A 134 -0.48 2.27 15.55
CA CYS A 134 -1.06 1.17 16.33
C CYS A 134 -0.36 1.00 17.68
N GLN A 135 -0.87 1.67 18.70
CA GLN A 135 -0.59 1.30 20.09
C GLN A 135 -1.81 0.56 20.63
N ALA A 136 -1.78 -0.76 20.47
CA ALA A 136 -2.49 -1.73 21.30
C ALA A 136 -1.76 -3.04 21.01
N ILE A 137 -0.94 -3.59 21.90
CA ILE A 137 -1.36 -4.12 23.20
C ILE A 137 -0.18 -3.95 24.16
N GLY A 138 -0.32 -3.06 25.14
CA GLY A 138 0.42 -3.17 26.39
C GLY A 138 -0.33 -4.15 27.31
N PRO A 139 0.36 -4.97 28.12
CA PRO A 139 -0.30 -5.86 29.07
C PRO A 139 -0.70 -5.06 30.30
N ASN A 140 -1.79 -4.29 30.21
CA ASN A 140 -2.54 -3.76 31.37
C ASN A 140 -3.80 -3.02 30.91
N ALA A 141 -4.88 -3.76 30.73
CA ALA A 141 -6.24 -3.28 30.88
C ALA A 141 -6.95 -4.40 31.66
N GLY A 142 -6.98 -4.39 32.99
CA GLY A 142 -7.46 -3.27 33.79
C GLY A 142 -8.98 -3.29 33.68
N GLU A 143 -9.58 -4.05 34.58
CA GLU A 143 -11.02 -4.33 34.72
C GLU A 143 -11.91 -3.14 34.33
N GLN A 144 -12.95 -3.43 33.55
CA GLN A 144 -14.30 -2.96 33.86
C GLN A 144 -15.33 -3.71 33.02
N GLY A 145 -16.24 -4.36 33.73
CA GLY A 145 -17.28 -5.20 33.18
C GLY A 145 -18.35 -4.40 32.43
N VAL A 146 -18.96 -5.07 31.47
CA VAL A 146 -20.27 -4.70 30.95
C VAL A 146 -21.13 -5.95 31.07
N ARG A 147 -22.08 -5.90 31.99
CA ARG A 147 -23.20 -6.85 32.07
C ARG A 147 -24.08 -6.66 30.82
N PHE A 148 -24.55 -7.79 30.30
CA PHE A 148 -25.53 -7.88 29.22
C PHE A 148 -26.84 -7.15 29.55
#